data_AF-A0A932NVF4-F1
#
_entry.id   AF-A0A932NVF4-F1
#
_cell.length_a   1.000
_cell.length_b   1.000
_cell.length_c   1.000
_cell.angle_alpha   90.00
_cell.angle_beta   90.00
_cell.angle_gamma   90.00
#
_symmetry.space_group_name_H-M   'P 1'
#
loop_
_entity.id
_entity.type
_entity.pdbx_description
1 polymer ?
#
loop_
_entity_poly.entity_id
_entity_poly.type
_entity_poly.pdbx_seq_one_letter_code
_entity_poly.pdbx_strand_id
1 'polypeptide(L)' 'MNSKELLKGYDLKHLTVGALGGHSALDVCAGAKKHGFRTVVVAQEGREKTYEQYFRARPFDSAQGDTLGCVDEVIKVKA' A
#
# COMPACT_ATOMS: atom_id res chain seq x y z
N MET A 1 -0.84 -4.79 -24.37
CA MET A 1 -1.22 -5.52 -23.14
C MET A 1 -2.67 -5.17 -22.82
N ASN A 2 -3.57 -6.16 -22.81
CA ASN A 2 -5.00 -5.94 -22.50
C ASN A 2 -5.22 -6.14 -21.00
N SER A 3 -5.73 -5.11 -20.31
CA SER A 3 -5.95 -5.15 -18.86
C SER A 3 -6.98 -6.20 -18.44
N LYS A 4 -8.03 -6.44 -19.24
CA LYS A 4 -9.05 -7.44 -18.94
C LYS A 4 -8.48 -8.86 -18.96
N GLU A 5 -7.61 -9.15 -19.93
CA GLU A 5 -6.96 -10.47 -20.03
C GLU A 5 -5.97 -10.69 -18.88
N LEU A 6 -5.20 -9.67 -18.50
CA LEU A 6 -4.28 -9.75 -17.36
C LEU A 6 -5.02 -10.08 -16.05
N LEU A 7 -6.15 -9.42 -15.81
CA LEU A 7 -6.91 -9.57 -14.57
C LEU A 7 -7.54 -10.96 -14.40
N LYS A 8 -7.66 -11.78 -15.46
CA LYS A 8 -8.20 -13.15 -15.35
C LYS A 8 -7.36 -14.06 -14.43
N GLY A 9 -6.07 -13.78 -14.29
CA GLY A 9 -5.17 -14.53 -13.40
C GLY A 9 -5.11 -14.01 -11.96
N TYR A 10 -5.85 -12.95 -11.64
CA TYR A 10 -5.76 -12.26 -10.34
C TYR A 10 -6.90 -12.68 -9.41
N ASP A 11 -6.61 -12.73 -8.11
CA ASP A 11 -7.66 -12.76 -7.10
C ASP A 11 -8.27 -11.37 -6.92
N LEU A 12 -9.41 -11.15 -7.57
CA LEU A 12 -10.10 -9.86 -7.56
C LEU A 12 -10.64 -9.47 -6.18
N LYS A 13 -10.79 -10.42 -5.25
CA LYS A 13 -11.26 -10.12 -3.87
C LYS A 13 -10.13 -9.56 -3.00
N HIS A 14 -8.88 -9.77 -3.39
CA HIS A 14 -7.71 -9.37 -2.62
C HIS A 14 -6.74 -8.54 -3.46
N LEU A 15 -7.27 -7.59 -4.25
CA LEU A 15 -6.45 -6.67 -5.02
C LEU A 15 -5.65 -5.73 -4.10
N THR A 16 -4.40 -5.47 -4.51
CA THR A 16 -3.49 -4.56 -3.81
C THR A 16 -3.09 -3.44 -4.77
N VAL A 17 -3.22 -2.19 -4.33
CA VAL A 17 -2.75 -1.01 -5.06
C VAL A 17 -1.30 -0.76 -4.68
N GLY A 18 -0.42 -0.78 -5.69
CA GLY A 18 1.01 -0.56 -5.52
C GLY A 18 1.46 0.83 -5.99
N ALA A 19 2.40 1.44 -5.26
CA ALA A 19 3.07 2.67 -5.69
C ALA A 19 4.59 2.56 -5.52
N LEU A 20 5.34 3.25 -6.37
CA LEU A 20 6.78 3.46 -6.16
C LEU A 20 6.98 4.48 -5.04
N GLY A 21 7.90 4.21 -4.12
CA GLY A 21 8.24 5.08 -3.00
C GLY A 21 8.79 6.43 -3.50
N GLY A 22 7.94 7.45 -3.48
CA GLY A 22 8.24 8.81 -3.90
C GLY A 22 7.13 9.79 -3.50
N HIS A 23 7.08 10.95 -4.16
CA HIS A 23 6.23 12.09 -3.78
C HIS A 23 4.76 11.75 -3.54
N SER A 24 4.17 10.87 -4.36
CA SER A 24 2.73 10.58 -4.33
C SER A 24 2.37 9.25 -3.67
N ALA A 25 3.35 8.49 -3.16
CA ALA A 25 3.11 7.13 -2.68
C ALA A 25 2.09 7.09 -1.52
N LEU A 26 2.20 8.04 -0.59
CA LEU A 26 1.31 8.12 0.57
C LEU A 26 -0.11 8.55 0.20
N ASP A 27 -0.26 9.47 -0.75
CA ASP A 27 -1.58 9.92 -1.23
C ASP A 27 -2.32 8.79 -1.95
N VAL A 28 -1.61 8.04 -2.81
CA VAL A 28 -2.15 6.86 -3.49
C VAL A 28 -2.57 5.82 -2.47
N CYS A 29 -1.73 5.51 -1.49
CA CYS A 29 -2.05 4.54 -0.45
C CYS A 29 -3.25 4.99 0.39
N ALA A 30 -3.30 6.25 0.81
CA ALA A 30 -4.41 6.79 1.57
C ALA A 30 -5.73 6.72 0.79
N GLY A 31 -5.72 7.07 -0.50
CA GLY A 31 -6.88 6.91 -1.38
C GLY A 31 -7.32 5.46 -1.51
N ALA A 32 -6.38 4.55 -1.77
CA ALA A 32 -6.66 3.12 -1.89
C ALA A 32 -7.29 2.52 -0.63
N LYS A 33 -6.78 2.87 0.57
CA LYS A 33 -7.36 2.44 1.86
C LYS A 33 -8.80 2.91 2.04
N LYS A 34 -9.12 4.14 1.63
CA LYS A 34 -10.51 4.66 1.68
C LYS A 34 -11.48 3.87 0.81
N HIS A 35 -10.98 3.22 -0.24
CA HIS A 35 -11.77 2.35 -1.12
C HIS A 35 -11.67 0.85 -0.75
N GLY A 36 -11.07 0.51 0.39
CA GLY A 36 -10.99 -0.85 0.89
C GLY A 36 -9.91 -1.72 0.24
N PHE A 37 -9.01 -1.14 -0.56
CA PHE A 37 -7.90 -1.89 -1.14
C PHE A 37 -6.76 -2.07 -0.14
N ARG A 38 -6.02 -3.16 -0.31
CA ARG A 38 -4.70 -3.33 0.32
C ARG A 38 -3.69 -2.43 -0.37
N THR A 39 -2.65 -2.02 0.33
CA THR A 39 -1.62 -1.11 -0.21
C THR A 39 -0.21 -1.67 -0.09
N VAL A 40 0.61 -1.45 -1.12
CA VAL A 40 2.03 -1.79 -1.09
C VAL A 40 2.89 -0.67 -1.64
N VAL A 41 4.00 -0.37 -0.98
CA VAL A 41 4.99 0.57 -1.50
C VAL A 41 6.28 -0.17 -1.87
N VAL A 42 6.76 0.02 -3.09
CA VAL A 42 8.06 -0.50 -3.52
C VAL A 42 9.10 0.60 -3.33
N ALA A 43 10.08 0.38 -2.46
CA ALA A 43 11.08 1.39 -2.12
C ALA A 43 12.49 0.81 -2.13
N GLN A 44 13.48 1.64 -2.48
CA GLN A 44 14.88 1.27 -2.36
C GLN A 44 15.26 1.09 -0.90
N GLU A 45 16.11 0.11 -0.63
CA GLU A 45 16.71 -0.08 0.70
C GLU A 45 17.40 1.21 1.17
N GLY A 46 17.09 1.65 2.40
CA GLY A 46 17.52 2.93 2.97
C GLY A 46 16.51 4.07 2.79
N ARG A 47 15.54 3.96 1.86
CA ARG A 47 14.51 4.97 1.59
C ARG A 47 13.08 4.51 1.94
N GLU A 48 12.95 3.33 2.51
CA GLU A 48 11.69 2.67 2.81
C GLU A 48 11.09 3.04 4.17
N LYS A 49 11.94 3.53 5.09
CA LYS A 49 11.59 3.79 6.50
C LYS A 49 10.36 4.67 6.67
N THR A 50 10.18 5.66 5.80
CA THR A 50 8.97 6.51 5.77
C THR A 50 7.70 5.64 5.72
N TYR A 51 7.65 4.68 4.81
CA TYR A 51 6.50 3.83 4.58
C TYR A 51 6.37 2.72 5.63
N GLU A 52 7.50 2.09 5.98
CA GLU A 52 7.52 0.91 6.87
C GLU A 52 7.33 1.25 8.35
N GLN A 53 7.76 2.44 8.79
CA GLN A 53 7.72 2.82 10.20
C GLN A 53 6.60 3.81 10.49
N TYR A 54 6.63 4.97 9.82
CA TYR A 54 5.76 6.08 10.17
C TYR A 54 4.35 5.94 9.61
N PHE A 55 4.22 5.41 8.39
CA PHE A 55 2.93 5.28 7.68
C PHE A 55 2.39 3.86 7.61
N ARG A 56 3.01 2.91 8.32
CA ARG A 56 2.55 1.53 8.34
C ARG A 56 1.19 1.40 9.02
N ALA A 57 0.26 0.79 8.28
CA ALA A 57 -1.09 0.49 8.72
C ALA A 57 -1.05 -0.45 9.93
N ARG A 58 -1.68 -0.02 11.02
CA ARG A 58 -1.81 -0.80 12.25
C ARG A 58 -3.13 -0.48 12.94
N PRO A 59 -3.70 -1.43 13.69
CA PRO A 59 -4.86 -1.15 14.53
C PRO A 59 -4.56 0.05 15.44
N PHE A 60 -5.49 0.99 15.48
CA PHE A 60 -5.48 2.08 16.43
C PHE A 60 -6.62 1.84 17.40
N ASP A 61 -6.32 1.91 18.70
CA ASP A 61 -7.31 1.74 19.74
C ASP A 61 -8.18 3.00 19.81
N SER A 62 -9.07 3.12 18.83
CA SER A 62 -10.20 4.04 18.87
C SER A 62 -11.45 3.24 19.21
N ALA A 63 -12.42 3.88 19.86
CA ALA A 63 -13.73 3.29 20.13
C ALA A 63 -14.48 2.79 18.86
N GLN A 64 -13.96 3.10 17.66
CA GLN A 64 -14.52 2.74 16.36
C GLN A 64 -13.66 1.70 15.60
N GLY A 65 -12.55 1.23 16.16
CA GLY A 65 -11.68 0.24 15.52
C GLY A 65 -10.89 0.79 14.34
N ASP A 66 -10.49 2.05 14.39
CA ASP A 66 -9.78 2.70 13.29
C ASP A 66 -8.38 2.12 13.06
N THR A 67 -7.84 2.34 11.87
CA THR A 67 -6.45 1.99 11.52
C THR A 67 -5.64 3.27 11.40
N LEU A 68 -4.47 3.32 12.02
CA LEU A 68 -3.49 4.39 11.83
C LEU A 68 -2.50 4.00 10.73
N GLY A 69 -2.19 4.94 9.83
CA GLY A 69 -1.30 4.71 8.69
C GLY A 69 -2.06 4.23 7.44
N CYS A 70 -1.38 4.26 6.29
CA CYS A 70 -1.99 3.92 5.00
C CYS A 70 -1.22 2.86 4.19
N VAL A 71 -0.06 2.40 4.67
CA VAL A 71 0.78 1.42 3.97
C VAL A 71 0.69 0.06 4.66
N ASP A 72 0.09 -0.94 4.01
CA ASP A 72 0.01 -2.29 4.59
C ASP A 72 1.36 -3.03 4.48
N GLU A 73 1.98 -2.97 3.30
CA GLU A 73 3.23 -3.67 2.99
C GLU A 73 4.28 -2.78 2.30
N VAL A 74 5.55 -3.14 2.47
CA VAL A 74 6.67 -2.49 1.80
C VAL A 74 7.57 -3.55 1.16
N ILE A 75 7.78 -3.45 -0.15
CA ILE A 75 8.73 -4.27 -0.88
C ILE A 75 10.04 -3.48 -0.99
N LYS A 76 11.09 -3.99 -0.35
CA LYS A 76 12.42 -3.40 -0.43
C LYS A 76 13.15 -3.94 -1.65
N VAL A 77 13.73 -3.05 -2.44
CA VAL A 77 14.55 -3.42 -3.60
C VAL A 77 15.98 -2.90 -3.42
N LYS A 78 16.96 -3.73 -3.79
CA LYS A 78 18.35 -3.31 -3.88
C LYS A 78 18.56 -2.61 -5.22
N ALA A 79 19.27 -1.49 -5.17
CA ALA A 79 19.73 -0.79 -6.38
C ALA A 79 20.99 -1.47 -6.92
#